data_AF-A0A806J4C9-F1
#
_entry.id   AF-A0A806J4C9-F1
#
_cell.length_a   1.000
_cell.length_b   1.000
_cell.length_c   1.000
_cell.angle_alpha   90.00
_cell.angle_beta   90.00
_cell.angle_gamma   90.00
#
_symmetry.space_group_name_H-M   'P 1'
#
loop_
_entity.id
_entity.type
_entity.pdbx_description
1 polymer ?
#
loop_
_entity_poly.entity_id
_entity_poly.type
_entity_poly.pdbx_seq_one_letter_code
_entity_poly.pdbx_strand_id
1 'polypeptide(L)'
;MEAVATLLNTLVSRILFGHFTMFLVFLFVGFAFIPAEWALYLNNKTPAFFPDWFSFANFGSFVFACVATMIWILVTKPIVRKVEEINRFYKNKAILESLSDDEIAIVYAITNNHFRPTALDSNADVITLLAKGVIVRKGFYWGDTLYQLTPSFRACFLKEFAKSTDCKRG
;
A
#
# COMPACT_ATOMS: atom_id res chain seq x y z
N MET A 1 2.95 29.53 -22.82
CA MET A 1 3.77 28.40 -23.29
C MET A 1 4.41 27.66 -22.11
N GLU A 2 5.10 28.36 -21.21
CA GLU A 2 5.80 27.76 -20.08
C GLU A 2 4.86 26.98 -19.13
N ALA A 3 3.78 27.61 -18.65
CA ALA A 3 2.79 26.93 -17.79
C ALA A 3 2.16 25.69 -18.43
N VAL A 4 1.93 25.69 -19.75
CA VAL A 4 1.41 24.54 -20.50
C VAL A 4 2.46 23.44 -20.57
N ALA A 5 3.73 23.78 -20.83
CA ALA A 5 4.84 22.83 -20.85
C ALA A 5 5.09 22.23 -19.46
N THR A 6 4.97 23.00 -18.38
CA THR A 6 5.12 22.49 -17.01
C THR A 6 3.97 21.56 -16.66
N LEU A 7 2.74 21.89 -17.06
CA LEU A 7 1.56 21.05 -16.85
C LEU A 7 1.66 19.75 -17.66
N LEU A 8 2.11 19.83 -18.91
CA LEU A 8 2.37 18.69 -19.78
C LEU A 8 3.49 17.79 -19.22
N ASN A 9 4.60 18.39 -18.79
CA ASN A 9 5.71 17.66 -18.19
C ASN A 9 5.31 17.02 -16.86
N THR A 10 4.46 17.66 -16.07
CA THR A 10 3.93 17.08 -14.82
C THR A 10 2.97 15.93 -15.11
N LEU A 11 2.10 16.05 -16.11
CA LEU A 11 1.23 14.96 -16.59
C LEU A 11 2.06 13.78 -17.11
N VAL A 12 3.08 14.05 -17.92
CA VAL A 12 3.93 13.02 -18.53
C VAL A 12 4.85 12.34 -17.49
N SER A 13 5.53 13.12 -16.65
CA SER A 13 6.52 12.58 -15.71
C SER A 13 5.89 11.91 -14.48
N ARG A 14 4.78 12.45 -13.93
CA ARG A 14 4.19 11.94 -12.68
C ARG A 14 3.01 11.00 -12.89
N ILE A 15 2.19 11.21 -13.92
CA ILE A 15 0.95 10.44 -14.12
C ILE A 15 1.15 9.37 -15.19
N LEU A 16 1.87 9.67 -16.28
CA LEU A 16 2.19 8.67 -17.30
C LEU A 16 3.10 7.59 -16.70
N PHE A 17 4.35 7.83 -16.32
CA PHE A 17 5.29 6.71 -16.04
C PHE A 17 4.84 5.68 -14.99
N GLY A 18 4.14 6.07 -13.92
CA GLY A 18 3.68 5.14 -12.89
C GLY A 18 2.47 4.28 -13.30
N HIS A 19 1.66 4.76 -14.24
CA HIS A 19 0.43 4.08 -14.69
C HIS A 19 0.41 3.85 -16.21
N PHE A 20 1.51 4.13 -16.91
CA PHE A 20 1.62 4.11 -18.36
C PHE A 20 1.32 2.73 -18.92
N THR A 21 1.86 1.70 -18.27
CA THR A 21 1.60 0.31 -18.65
C THR A 21 0.10 -0.02 -18.58
N MET A 22 -0.59 0.42 -17.52
CA MET A 22 -2.03 0.19 -17.39
C MET A 22 -2.84 1.07 -18.34
N PHE A 23 -2.40 2.30 -18.59
CA PHE A 23 -2.97 3.16 -19.62
C PHE A 23 -2.89 2.51 -21.01
N LEU A 24 -1.73 1.93 -21.38
CA LEU A 24 -1.56 1.20 -22.63
C LEU A 24 -2.45 -0.04 -22.69
N VAL A 25 -2.63 -0.76 -21.59
CA VAL A 25 -3.57 -1.89 -21.50
C VAL A 25 -5.00 -1.42 -21.76
N PHE A 26 -5.45 -0.33 -21.11
CA PHE A 26 -6.80 0.20 -21.35
C PHE A 26 -6.97 0.78 -22.74
N LEU A 27 -5.92 1.38 -23.31
CA LEU A 27 -5.90 1.86 -24.68
C LEU A 27 -6.03 0.69 -25.65
N PHE A 28 -5.27 -0.39 -25.44
CA PHE A 28 -5.40 -1.62 -26.22
C PHE A 28 -6.80 -2.20 -26.12
N VAL A 29 -7.39 -2.27 -24.92
CA VAL A 29 -8.77 -2.74 -24.73
C VAL A 29 -9.75 -1.84 -25.48
N GLY A 30 -9.58 -0.53 -25.41
CA GLY A 30 -10.42 0.45 -26.11
C GLY A 30 -10.36 0.32 -27.64
N PHE A 31 -9.24 -0.15 -28.20
CA PHE A 31 -9.11 -0.42 -29.64
C PHE A 31 -9.54 -1.84 -30.04
N ALA A 32 -9.21 -2.84 -29.23
CA ALA A 32 -9.46 -4.25 -29.54
C ALA A 32 -10.93 -4.64 -29.38
N PHE A 33 -11.66 -3.97 -28.49
CA PHE A 33 -13.04 -4.30 -28.14
C PHE A 33 -14.07 -3.25 -28.57
N ILE A 34 -13.68 -2.27 -29.40
CA ILE A 34 -14.67 -1.36 -29.99
C ILE A 34 -15.56 -2.15 -30.99
N PRO A 35 -16.89 -2.14 -30.85
CA PRO A 35 -17.76 -2.80 -31.80
C PRO A 35 -17.60 -2.20 -33.21
N ALA A 36 -17.59 -3.05 -34.23
CA ALA A 36 -17.35 -2.62 -35.61
C ALA A 36 -18.42 -1.63 -36.09
N GLU A 37 -19.67 -1.79 -35.66
CA GLU A 37 -20.78 -0.89 -36.02
C GLU A 37 -20.55 0.51 -35.46
N TRP A 38 -20.02 0.61 -34.25
CA TRP A 38 -19.72 1.87 -33.59
C TRP A 38 -18.52 2.57 -34.22
N ALA A 39 -17.47 1.81 -34.52
CA ALA A 39 -16.30 2.35 -35.21
C ALA A 39 -16.69 2.93 -36.58
N LEU A 40 -17.52 2.22 -37.36
CA LEU A 40 -17.99 2.67 -38.66
C LEU A 40 -18.87 3.92 -38.56
N TYR A 41 -19.80 3.93 -37.60
CA TYR A 41 -20.64 5.10 -37.34
C TYR A 41 -19.82 6.34 -36.94
N LEU A 42 -18.86 6.18 -36.03
CA LEU A 42 -18.01 7.28 -35.55
C LEU A 42 -17.04 7.78 -36.63
N ASN A 43 -16.47 6.87 -37.41
CA ASN A 43 -15.60 7.24 -38.53
C ASN A 43 -16.36 8.05 -39.59
N ASN A 44 -17.58 7.65 -39.94
CA ASN A 44 -18.42 8.39 -40.89
C ASN A 44 -18.86 9.78 -40.38
N LYS A 45 -18.85 9.98 -39.06
CA LYS A 45 -19.15 11.27 -38.41
C LYS A 45 -17.89 12.09 -38.14
N THR A 46 -16.70 11.59 -38.50
CA THR A 46 -15.44 12.30 -38.29
C THR A 46 -15.36 13.50 -39.23
N PRO A 47 -15.24 14.74 -38.71
CA PRO A 47 -15.13 15.94 -39.51
C PRO A 47 -13.81 15.98 -40.28
N ALA A 48 -13.80 16.66 -41.44
CA ALA A 48 -12.62 16.79 -42.31
C ALA A 48 -11.43 17.55 -41.70
N PHE A 49 -11.58 18.14 -40.51
CA PHE A 49 -10.45 18.78 -39.80
C PHE A 49 -9.60 17.78 -39.00
N PHE A 50 -10.09 16.55 -38.78
CA PHE A 50 -9.31 15.51 -38.13
C PHE A 50 -8.29 14.93 -39.12
N PRO A 51 -7.07 14.58 -38.66
CA PRO A 51 -6.11 13.87 -39.49
C PRO A 51 -6.65 12.51 -39.94
N ASP A 52 -6.28 12.06 -41.14
CA ASP A 52 -6.74 10.77 -41.70
C ASP A 52 -6.39 9.55 -40.83
N TRP A 53 -5.34 9.67 -40.01
CA TRP A 53 -4.90 8.64 -39.06
C TRP A 53 -5.60 8.70 -37.70
N PHE A 54 -6.39 9.74 -37.40
CA PHE A 54 -7.04 9.95 -36.10
C PHE A 54 -8.53 10.22 -36.25
N SER A 55 -9.35 9.16 -36.22
CA SER A 55 -10.80 9.26 -36.31
C SER A 55 -11.47 9.50 -34.94
N PHE A 56 -12.77 9.82 -34.95
CA PHE A 56 -13.54 9.90 -33.71
C PHE A 56 -13.60 8.58 -32.93
N ALA A 57 -13.52 7.43 -33.61
CA ALA A 57 -13.40 6.14 -32.94
C ALA A 57 -12.10 6.07 -32.13
N ASN A 58 -10.98 6.49 -32.73
CA ASN A 58 -9.66 6.53 -32.06
C ASN A 58 -9.66 7.49 -30.87
N PHE A 59 -10.32 8.65 -31.03
CA PHE A 59 -10.51 9.60 -29.94
C PHE A 59 -11.36 9.00 -28.81
N GLY A 60 -12.43 8.27 -29.12
CA GLY A 60 -13.25 7.57 -28.15
C GLY A 60 -12.46 6.54 -27.33
N SER A 61 -11.64 5.72 -28.00
CA SER A 61 -10.75 4.75 -27.33
C SER A 61 -9.70 5.44 -26.46
N PHE A 62 -9.18 6.59 -26.88
CA PHE A 62 -8.26 7.40 -26.07
C PHE A 62 -8.93 7.98 -24.82
N VAL A 63 -10.13 8.56 -24.97
CA VAL A 63 -10.93 9.08 -23.84
C VAL A 63 -11.28 7.96 -22.87
N PHE A 64 -11.67 6.79 -23.38
CA PHE A 64 -11.90 5.60 -22.57
C PHE A 64 -10.65 5.22 -21.77
N ALA A 65 -9.49 5.15 -22.41
CA ALA A 65 -8.24 4.80 -21.73
C ALA A 65 -7.89 5.80 -20.62
N CYS A 66 -8.09 7.10 -20.84
CA CYS A 66 -7.91 8.14 -19.82
C CYS A 66 -8.85 7.93 -18.63
N VAL A 67 -10.15 7.75 -18.87
CA VAL A 67 -11.16 7.56 -17.81
C VAL A 67 -10.89 6.26 -17.04
N ALA A 68 -10.63 5.16 -17.74
CA ALA A 68 -10.31 3.87 -17.13
C ALA A 68 -9.05 3.95 -16.26
N THR A 69 -8.01 4.67 -16.72
CA THR A 69 -6.79 4.89 -15.95
C THR A 69 -7.06 5.73 -14.70
N MET A 70 -7.90 6.77 -14.78
CA MET A 70 -8.31 7.54 -13.60
C MET A 70 -9.02 6.66 -12.56
N ILE A 71 -9.96 5.81 -12.99
CA ILE A 71 -10.66 4.86 -12.12
C ILE A 71 -9.65 3.89 -11.50
N TRP A 72 -8.75 3.34 -12.30
CA TRP A 72 -7.69 2.43 -11.83
C TRP A 72 -6.86 3.07 -10.71
N ILE A 73 -6.38 4.29 -10.89
CA ILE A 73 -5.58 5.01 -9.89
C ILE A 73 -6.34 5.16 -8.57
N LEU A 74 -7.64 5.49 -8.64
CA LEU A 74 -8.48 5.62 -7.45
C LEU A 74 -8.67 4.29 -6.72
N VAL A 75 -8.80 3.19 -7.46
CA VAL A 75 -9.00 1.84 -6.91
C VAL A 75 -7.70 1.23 -6.39
N THR A 76 -6.55 1.46 -7.02
CA THR A 76 -5.28 0.84 -6.60
C THR A 76 -4.79 1.36 -5.25
N LYS A 77 -4.98 2.64 -4.95
CA LYS A 77 -4.50 3.25 -3.70
C LYS A 77 -5.01 2.54 -2.43
N PRO A 78 -6.34 2.32 -2.25
CA PRO A 78 -6.84 1.61 -1.08
C PRO A 78 -6.45 0.13 -1.06
N ILE A 79 -6.36 -0.52 -2.23
CA ILE A 79 -5.97 -1.93 -2.32
C ILE A 79 -4.52 -2.11 -1.88
N VAL A 80 -3.59 -1.34 -2.45
CA VAL A 80 -2.16 -1.40 -2.10
C VAL A 80 -1.98 -1.15 -0.60
N ARG A 81 -2.68 -0.15 -0.04
CA ARG A 81 -2.63 0.12 1.40
C ARG A 81 -3.11 -1.08 2.24
N LYS A 82 -4.23 -1.72 1.87
CA LYS A 82 -4.72 -2.92 2.57
C LYS A 82 -3.75 -4.09 2.43
N VAL A 83 -3.17 -4.30 1.25
CA VAL A 83 -2.18 -5.36 1.01
C VAL A 83 -0.92 -5.14 1.85
N GLU A 84 -0.43 -3.90 1.94
CA GLU A 84 0.70 -3.54 2.80
C GLU A 84 0.39 -3.72 4.29
N GLU A 85 -0.82 -3.40 4.74
CA GLU A 85 -1.28 -3.67 6.11
C GLU A 85 -1.31 -5.18 6.41
N ILE A 86 -1.83 -5.99 5.48
CA ILE A 86 -1.86 -7.45 5.59
C ILE A 86 -0.45 -8.04 5.60
N ASN A 87 0.43 -7.60 4.69
CA ASN A 87 1.80 -8.09 4.61
C ASN A 87 2.60 -7.73 5.87
N ARG A 88 2.41 -6.52 6.41
CA ARG A 88 3.00 -6.12 7.71
C ARG A 88 2.48 -6.98 8.84
N PHE A 89 1.19 -7.33 8.86
CA PHE A 89 0.62 -8.22 9.86
C PHE A 89 1.26 -9.61 9.78
N TYR A 90 1.37 -10.23 8.60
CA TYR A 90 2.01 -11.54 8.44
C TYR A 90 3.50 -11.52 8.81
N LYS A 91 4.23 -10.46 8.45
CA LYS A 91 5.62 -10.28 8.86
C LYS A 91 5.74 -10.24 10.39
N ASN A 92 4.91 -9.45 11.05
CA ASN A 92 4.92 -9.34 12.52
C ASN A 92 4.49 -10.65 13.20
N LYS A 93 3.57 -11.40 12.58
CA LYS A 93 3.16 -12.72 13.06
C LYS A 93 4.31 -13.72 12.99
N ALA A 94 5.03 -13.79 11.87
CA ALA A 94 6.20 -14.65 11.75
C ALA A 94 7.28 -14.28 12.78
N ILE A 95 7.47 -12.99 13.05
CA ILE A 95 8.38 -12.54 14.12
C ILE A 95 7.90 -13.05 15.48
N LEU A 96 6.61 -12.91 15.79
CA LEU A 96 6.02 -13.40 17.04
C LEU A 96 6.21 -14.92 17.23
N GLU A 97 6.00 -15.70 16.18
CA GLU A 97 6.19 -17.16 16.19
C GLU A 97 7.67 -17.56 16.32
N SER A 98 8.59 -16.67 15.95
CA SER A 98 10.04 -16.88 16.07
C SER A 98 10.66 -16.40 17.39
N LEU A 99 9.86 -15.85 18.31
CA LEU A 99 10.36 -15.40 19.61
C LEU A 99 10.62 -16.59 20.53
N SER A 100 11.71 -16.50 21.29
CA SER A 100 12.00 -17.42 22.40
C SER A 100 11.10 -17.12 23.61
N ASP A 101 10.99 -18.08 24.53
CA ASP A 101 10.16 -17.96 25.73
C ASP A 101 10.59 -16.76 26.62
N ASP A 102 11.89 -16.49 26.71
CA ASP A 102 12.46 -15.36 27.45
C ASP A 102 12.11 -14.01 26.79
N GLU A 103 12.20 -13.94 25.46
CA GLU A 103 11.78 -12.77 24.68
C GLU A 103 10.27 -12.51 24.84
N ILE A 104 9.45 -13.56 24.85
CA ILE A 104 8.01 -13.49 25.04
C ILE A 104 7.68 -12.97 26.46
N ALA A 105 8.41 -13.40 27.49
CA ALA A 105 8.22 -12.91 28.85
C ALA A 105 8.43 -11.38 28.95
N ILE A 106 9.41 -10.82 28.23
CA ILE A 106 9.64 -9.38 28.14
C ILE A 106 8.46 -8.67 27.46
N VAL A 107 7.95 -9.23 26.36
CA VAL A 107 6.76 -8.68 25.65
C VAL A 107 5.53 -8.68 26.57
N TYR A 108 5.34 -9.72 27.37
CA TYR A 108 4.29 -9.78 28.39
C TYR A 108 4.47 -8.75 29.49
N ALA A 109 5.69 -8.54 29.99
CA ALA A 109 5.99 -7.51 30.99
C ALA A 109 5.60 -6.11 30.48
N ILE A 110 5.93 -5.78 29.22
CA ILE A 110 5.53 -4.52 28.59
C ILE A 110 4.01 -4.43 28.40
N THR A 111 3.37 -5.56 28.06
CA THR A 111 1.91 -5.63 27.90
C THR A 111 1.17 -5.41 29.22
N ASN A 112 1.65 -6.02 30.30
CA ASN A 112 1.11 -5.87 31.65
C ASN A 112 1.23 -4.43 32.16
N ASN A 113 2.28 -3.71 31.75
CA ASN A 113 2.43 -2.27 31.97
C ASN A 113 1.56 -1.39 31.05
N HIS A 114 0.45 -1.92 30.52
CA HIS A 114 -0.46 -1.24 29.60
C HIS A 114 0.24 -0.61 28.38
N PHE A 115 1.30 -1.26 27.87
CA PHE A 115 2.11 -0.78 26.75
C PHE A 115 2.81 0.56 27.01
N ARG A 116 3.03 0.92 28.29
CA ARG A 116 3.85 2.08 28.65
C ARG A 116 5.33 1.78 28.46
N PRO A 117 6.16 2.82 28.18
CA PRO A 117 7.60 2.64 28.12
C PRO A 117 8.11 2.05 29.44
N THR A 118 8.82 0.93 29.35
CA THR A 118 9.34 0.21 30.53
C THR A 118 10.86 0.21 30.48
N ALA A 119 11.50 0.43 31.63
CA ALA A 119 12.94 0.26 31.78
C ALA A 119 13.24 -1.24 31.71
N LEU A 120 14.13 -1.63 30.80
CA LEU A 120 14.60 -3.00 30.69
C LEU A 120 16.11 -3.00 30.83
N ASP A 121 16.62 -3.92 31.65
CA ASP A 121 18.05 -4.17 31.76
C ASP A 121 18.61 -4.61 30.41
N SER A 122 19.86 -4.22 30.14
CA SER A 122 20.51 -4.54 28.87
C SER A 122 20.92 -6.01 28.81
N ASN A 123 19.95 -6.87 28.49
CA ASN A 123 20.14 -8.30 28.29
C ASN A 123 20.25 -8.63 26.79
N ALA A 124 20.83 -9.79 26.47
CA ALA A 124 20.94 -10.27 25.09
C ALA A 124 19.58 -10.29 24.37
N ASP A 125 18.51 -10.63 25.10
CA ASP A 125 17.13 -10.68 24.58
C ASP A 125 16.57 -9.30 24.22
N VAL A 126 16.98 -8.24 24.92
CA VAL A 126 16.57 -6.87 24.57
C VAL A 126 17.26 -6.44 23.28
N ILE A 127 18.51 -6.83 23.07
CA ILE A 127 19.27 -6.55 21.84
C ILE A 127 18.66 -7.32 20.66
N THR A 128 18.29 -8.59 20.84
CA THR A 128 17.62 -9.38 19.78
C THR A 128 16.23 -8.83 19.46
N LEU A 129 15.45 -8.42 20.46
CA LEU A 129 14.14 -7.80 20.27
C LEU A 129 14.22 -6.45 19.55
N LEU A 130 15.27 -5.66 19.81
CA LEU A 130 15.58 -4.43 19.07
C LEU A 130 15.96 -4.76 17.61
N ALA A 131 16.82 -5.75 17.39
CA ALA A 131 17.24 -6.18 16.06
C ALA A 131 16.07 -6.72 15.22
N LYS A 132 15.13 -7.44 15.85
CA LYS A 132 13.89 -7.92 15.23
C LYS A 132 12.85 -6.81 15.01
N GLY A 133 13.07 -5.60 15.53
CA GLY A 133 12.17 -4.45 15.40
C GLY A 133 10.87 -4.57 16.21
N VAL A 134 10.86 -5.45 17.22
CA VAL A 134 9.71 -5.70 18.11
C VAL A 134 9.53 -4.55 19.09
N ILE A 135 10.65 -4.07 19.64
CA ILE A 135 10.72 -2.92 20.55
C ILE A 135 11.47 -1.75 19.92
N VAL A 136 11.10 -0.54 20.32
CA VAL A 136 11.72 0.72 19.93
C VAL A 136 12.12 1.48 21.18
N ARG A 137 13.32 2.07 21.16
CA ARG A 137 13.80 2.98 22.21
C ARG A 137 12.97 4.27 22.17
N LYS A 138 12.29 4.59 23.27
CA LYS A 138 11.42 5.78 23.39
C LYS A 138 12.10 6.94 24.09
N GLY A 139 13.05 6.68 24.96
CA GLY A 139 13.76 7.71 25.70
C GLY A 139 14.71 7.13 26.74
N PHE A 140 15.32 8.04 27.49
CA PHE A 140 16.21 7.73 28.60
C PHE A 140 15.67 8.44 29.84
N TYR A 141 15.51 7.73 30.94
CA TYR A 141 14.99 8.29 32.19
C TYR A 141 15.79 7.72 33.36
N TRP A 142 16.39 8.61 34.17
CA TRP A 142 17.08 8.24 35.42
C TRP A 142 18.19 7.18 35.29
N GLY A 143 18.93 7.16 34.19
CA GLY A 143 20.00 6.17 33.98
C GLY A 143 19.56 4.96 33.14
N ASP A 144 18.24 4.78 32.98
CA ASP A 144 17.68 3.62 32.29
C ASP A 144 17.13 3.97 30.90
N THR A 145 17.29 3.01 29.99
CA THR A 145 16.70 3.10 28.66
C THR A 145 15.26 2.59 28.69
N LEU A 146 14.33 3.43 28.23
CA LEU A 146 12.93 3.07 28.13
C LEU A 146 12.62 2.47 26.75
N TYR A 147 12.04 1.27 26.76
CA TYR A 147 11.60 0.55 25.57
C TYR A 147 10.09 0.46 25.50
N GLN A 148 9.55 0.50 24.28
CA GLN A 148 8.14 0.29 24.00
C GLN A 148 7.97 -0.61 22.78
N LEU A 149 6.91 -1.42 22.77
CA LEU A 149 6.56 -2.22 21.59
C LEU A 149 6.21 -1.33 20.39
N THR A 150 6.65 -1.75 19.21
CA THR A 150 6.30 -1.09 17.95
C THR A 150 4.77 -1.09 17.77
N PRO A 151 4.12 0.02 17.37
CA PRO A 151 2.66 0.08 17.23
C PRO A 151 2.06 -1.01 16.32
N SER A 152 2.76 -1.35 15.24
CA SER A 152 2.35 -2.41 14.31
C SER A 152 2.47 -3.81 14.94
N PHE A 153 3.48 -4.05 15.77
CA PHE A 153 3.66 -5.30 16.49
C PHE A 153 2.63 -5.44 17.62
N ARG A 154 2.37 -4.37 18.36
CA ARG A 154 1.31 -4.31 19.38
C ARG A 154 -0.06 -4.69 18.82
N ALA A 155 -0.44 -4.14 17.67
CA ALA A 155 -1.70 -4.47 17.02
C ALA A 155 -1.76 -5.95 16.59
N CYS A 156 -0.64 -6.49 16.10
CA CYS A 156 -0.51 -7.90 15.74
C CYS A 156 -0.68 -8.82 16.95
N PHE A 157 0.07 -8.53 18.02
CA PHE A 157 0.03 -9.24 19.29
C PHE A 157 -1.40 -9.27 19.84
N LEU A 158 -2.03 -8.11 20.07
CA LEU A 158 -3.40 -8.04 20.60
C LEU A 158 -4.42 -8.87 19.81
N LYS A 159 -4.30 -8.93 18.48
CA LYS A 159 -5.21 -9.69 17.62
C LYS A 159 -5.03 -11.21 17.78
N GLU A 160 -3.79 -11.69 17.86
CA GLU A 160 -3.51 -13.11 18.13
C GLU A 160 -3.88 -13.50 19.57
N PHE A 161 -3.66 -12.59 20.53
CA PHE A 161 -4.09 -12.78 21.91
C PHE A 161 -5.61 -12.92 22.04
N ALA A 162 -6.38 -12.02 21.41
CA ALA A 162 -7.84 -12.11 21.40
C ALA A 162 -8.33 -13.43 20.80
N LYS A 163 -7.71 -13.88 19.69
CA LYS A 163 -8.02 -15.18 19.07
C LYS A 163 -7.75 -16.35 20.02
N SER A 164 -6.65 -16.30 20.77
CA SER A 164 -6.32 -17.35 21.75
C SER A 164 -7.28 -17.39 22.94
N THR A 165 -7.85 -16.24 23.34
CA THR A 165 -8.82 -16.16 24.45
C THR A 165 -10.21 -16.60 24.03
N ASP A 166 -10.64 -16.35 22.79
CA ASP A 166 -11.92 -16.81 22.27
C ASP A 166 -11.95 -18.33 22.07
N CYS A 167 -10.81 -18.94 21.74
CA CYS A 167 -10.71 -20.39 21.58
C CYS A 167 -10.79 -21.17 22.91
N LYS A 168 -10.61 -20.51 24.06
CA LYS A 168 -10.71 -21.12 25.41
C LYS A 168 -12.09 -20.96 26.05
N ARG A 169 -13.04 -20.31 25.37
CA ARG A 169 -14.42 -20.06 25.85
C ARG A 169 -15.49 -20.93 25.16
N GLY A 170 -15.09 -21.89 24.32
CA GLY A 170 -15.95 -22.96 23.79
C GLY A 170 -15.68 -24.27 24.51
#